data_AF-A0A7U3UQN3-F1
#
_entry.id   AF-A0A7U3UQN3-F1
#
_cell.length_a   1.000
_cell.length_b   1.000
_cell.length_c   1.000
_cell.angle_alpha   90.00
_cell.angle_beta   90.00
_cell.angle_gamma   90.00
#
_symmetry.space_group_name_H-M   'P 1'
#
loop_
_entity.id
_entity.type
_entity.pdbx_description
1 polymer ?
#
loop_
_entity_poly.entity_id
_entity_poly.type
_entity_poly.pdbx_seq_one_letter_code
_entity_poly.pdbx_strand_id
1 'polypeptide(L)'
;MNAAAGILPRLVPAYLAYDFEHFARLLADPELLRGAVGVRVHRAPLLAVPIGGTRLGGSMSIDLIVLAEKVHDLLLGLRGFPDLRVLPSPYRSGGQVVEWGARPPSSPHDDAARSRFYGYSEAAIERRAELAARRSSSTVPQRSPR
;
A
#
# COMPACT_ATOMS: atom_id res chain seq x y z
N MET A 1 33.71 0.83 3.23
CA MET A 1 32.24 0.75 3.35
C MET A 1 31.63 1.35 2.09
N ASN A 2 30.87 0.57 1.32
CA ASN A 2 30.42 0.96 -0.02
C ASN A 2 29.12 1.78 0.07
N ALA A 3 29.18 3.08 -0.25
CA ALA A 3 28.07 4.03 -0.17
C ALA A 3 26.90 3.72 -1.13
N ALA A 4 27.10 2.83 -2.13
CA ALA A 4 26.08 2.44 -3.09
C ALA A 4 24.99 1.52 -2.51
N ALA A 5 25.27 0.80 -1.41
CA ALA A 5 24.35 -0.20 -0.85
C ALA A 5 23.08 0.40 -0.20
N GLY A 6 23.02 1.73 -0.04
CA GLY A 6 21.91 2.43 0.61
C GLY A 6 20.84 2.98 -0.36
N ILE A 7 21.02 2.84 -1.67
CA ILE A 7 20.13 3.43 -2.68
C ILE A 7 19.19 2.37 -3.29
N LEU A 8 19.68 1.16 -3.48
CA LEU A 8 18.90 0.11 -4.15
C LEU A 8 17.83 -0.48 -3.21
N PRO A 9 16.62 -0.76 -3.72
CA PRO A 9 15.62 -1.49 -2.99
C PRO A 9 16.14 -2.86 -2.56
N ARG A 10 15.69 -3.33 -1.40
CA ARG A 10 15.95 -4.68 -0.91
C ARG A 10 14.83 -5.16 -0.01
N LEU A 11 14.67 -6.47 0.06
CA LEU A 11 13.77 -7.10 1.01
C LEU A 11 14.37 -7.07 2.41
N VAL A 12 13.50 -6.91 3.40
CA VAL A 12 13.79 -7.02 4.82
C VAL A 12 12.63 -7.78 5.49
N PRO A 13 12.83 -8.32 6.70
CA PRO A 13 11.73 -8.90 7.47
C PRO A 13 10.52 -7.94 7.59
N ALA A 14 9.31 -8.47 7.47
CA ALA A 14 8.06 -7.71 7.50
C ALA A 14 7.93 -6.80 8.72
N TYR A 15 8.27 -7.31 9.91
CA TYR A 15 8.17 -6.58 11.18
C TYR A 15 9.08 -5.33 11.26
N LEU A 16 10.02 -5.16 10.34
CA LEU A 16 10.84 -3.95 10.25
C LEU A 16 10.16 -2.83 9.45
N ALA A 17 9.07 -3.11 8.72
CA ALA A 17 8.33 -2.11 7.98
C ALA A 17 7.58 -1.15 8.92
N TYR A 18 7.62 0.15 8.64
CA TYR A 18 7.03 1.18 9.50
C TYR A 18 5.51 1.08 9.62
N ASP A 19 4.88 0.55 8.59
CA ASP A 19 3.45 0.32 8.49
C ASP A 19 3.03 -1.12 8.87
N PHE A 20 3.94 -1.93 9.43
CA PHE A 20 3.62 -3.30 9.84
C PHE A 20 2.45 -3.37 10.83
N GLU A 21 2.58 -2.66 11.96
CA GLU A 21 1.54 -2.59 12.99
C GLU A 21 0.25 -1.92 12.48
N HIS A 22 0.37 -1.07 11.46
CA HIS A 22 -0.80 -0.49 10.82
C HIS A 22 -1.58 -1.57 10.05
N PHE A 23 -0.92 -2.34 9.20
CA PHE A 23 -1.56 -3.44 8.47
C PHE A 23 -2.07 -4.54 9.40
N ALA A 24 -1.34 -4.87 10.47
CA ALA A 24 -1.77 -5.87 11.45
C ALA A 24 -3.13 -5.56 12.09
N ARG A 25 -3.44 -4.27 12.29
CA ARG A 25 -4.74 -3.84 12.81
C ARG A 25 -5.84 -3.77 11.76
N LEU A 26 -5.48 -3.63 10.48
CA LEU A 26 -6.46 -3.43 9.40
C LEU A 26 -6.89 -4.74 8.76
N LEU A 27 -6.00 -5.72 8.62
CA LEU A 27 -6.28 -6.94 7.88
C LEU A 27 -7.37 -7.80 8.55
N ALA A 28 -8.28 -8.32 7.73
CA ALA A 28 -9.25 -9.33 8.15
C ALA A 28 -8.60 -10.67 8.47
N ASP A 29 -7.50 -10.99 7.77
CA ASP A 29 -6.67 -12.18 7.98
C ASP A 29 -5.24 -11.77 8.36
N PRO A 30 -4.91 -11.76 9.67
CA PRO A 30 -3.56 -11.42 10.14
C PRO A 30 -2.49 -12.43 9.73
N GLU A 31 -2.85 -13.67 9.36
CA GLU A 31 -1.88 -14.71 8.99
C GLU A 31 -1.14 -14.37 7.68
N LEU A 32 -1.72 -13.49 6.84
CA LEU A 32 -1.05 -12.93 5.67
C LEU A 32 0.27 -12.22 6.01
N LEU A 33 0.44 -11.73 7.23
CA LEU A 33 1.70 -11.11 7.67
C LEU A 33 2.87 -12.08 7.74
N ARG A 34 2.62 -13.40 7.84
CA ARG A 34 3.69 -14.41 7.80
C ARG A 34 4.34 -14.51 6.42
N GLY A 35 3.59 -14.19 5.37
CA GLY A 35 4.08 -14.14 3.99
C GLY A 35 4.43 -12.72 3.50
N ALA A 36 4.24 -11.71 4.35
CA ALA A 36 4.57 -10.33 4.02
C ALA A 36 6.08 -10.10 4.04
N VAL A 37 6.52 -9.08 3.29
CA VAL A 37 7.92 -8.67 3.24
C VAL A 37 8.00 -7.15 3.37
N GLY A 38 9.01 -6.67 4.09
CA GLY A 38 9.34 -5.25 4.05
C GLY A 38 10.15 -4.95 2.80
N VAL A 39 9.73 -3.95 2.03
CA VAL A 39 10.50 -3.44 0.89
C VAL A 39 11.16 -2.15 1.35
N ARG A 40 12.47 -2.19 1.55
CA ARG A 40 13.24 -1.02 1.97
C ARG A 40 13.80 -0.30 0.75
N VAL A 41 13.20 0.84 0.44
CA VAL A 41 13.76 1.83 -0.49
C VAL A 41 14.45 2.90 0.35
N HIS A 42 15.75 3.10 0.11
CA HIS A 42 16.61 3.91 0.98
C HIS A 42 16.59 3.47 2.46
N ARG A 43 15.94 4.27 3.33
CA ARG A 43 15.86 4.07 4.79
C ARG A 43 14.46 3.72 5.29
N ALA A 44 13.45 3.77 4.42
CA ALA A 44 12.05 3.58 4.81
C ALA A 44 11.52 2.24 4.29
N PRO A 45 11.51 1.17 5.12
CA PRO A 45 10.82 -0.06 4.78
C PRO A 45 9.30 0.12 4.85
N LEU A 46 8.62 -0.18 3.75
CA LEU A 46 7.16 -0.26 3.65
C LEU A 46 6.74 -1.70 3.40
N LEU A 47 5.57 -2.08 3.90
CA LEU A 47 5.11 -3.46 3.86
C LEU A 47 4.49 -3.81 2.51
N ALA A 48 4.96 -4.90 1.89
CA ALA A 48 4.27 -5.57 0.80
C ALA A 48 3.55 -6.80 1.38
N VAL A 49 2.21 -6.76 1.38
CA VAL A 49 1.34 -7.84 1.90
C VAL A 49 0.88 -8.73 0.75
N PRO A 50 1.11 -10.05 0.81
CA PRO A 50 0.69 -10.97 -0.24
C PRO A 50 -0.84 -10.99 -0.39
N ILE A 51 -1.31 -11.49 -1.53
CA ILE A 51 -2.71 -11.90 -1.66
C ILE A 51 -2.99 -13.17 -0.85
N GLY A 52 -4.25 -13.41 -0.53
CA GLY A 52 -4.71 -14.58 0.19
C GLY A 52 -5.95 -14.30 1.01
N GLY A 53 -6.69 -15.35 1.37
CA GLY A 53 -8.00 -15.19 2.01
C GLY A 53 -8.92 -14.33 1.15
N THR A 54 -9.35 -13.19 1.69
CA THR A 54 -10.18 -12.19 0.99
C THR A 54 -9.39 -11.07 0.32
N ARG A 55 -8.06 -10.98 0.53
CA ARG A 55 -7.20 -9.97 -0.09
C ARG A 55 -6.87 -10.36 -1.53
N LEU A 56 -7.35 -9.59 -2.50
CA LEU A 56 -7.27 -9.91 -3.92
C LEU A 56 -6.08 -9.24 -4.64
N GLY A 57 -5.46 -8.23 -4.03
CA GLY A 57 -4.34 -7.53 -4.62
C GLY A 57 -3.63 -6.61 -3.64
N GLY A 58 -2.62 -5.91 -4.14
CA GLY A 58 -1.89 -4.91 -3.39
C GLY A 58 -1.16 -3.94 -4.30
N SER A 59 -0.69 -2.86 -3.71
CA SER A 59 0.01 -1.80 -4.42
C SER A 59 1.00 -1.11 -3.50
N MET A 60 2.16 -0.72 -4.04
CA MET A 60 3.16 0.10 -3.37
C MET A 60 3.52 1.29 -4.24
N SER A 61 3.40 2.50 -3.70
CA SER A 61 3.80 3.74 -4.40
C SER A 61 5.30 3.96 -4.26
N ILE A 62 5.97 4.26 -5.37
CA ILE A 62 7.42 4.44 -5.48
C ILE A 62 7.70 5.67 -6.35
N ASP A 63 8.53 6.59 -5.90
CA ASP A 63 8.69 7.88 -6.57
C ASP A 63 9.41 7.81 -7.94
N LEU A 64 10.30 6.82 -8.13
CA LEU A 64 11.13 6.71 -9.34
C LEU A 64 10.90 5.39 -10.07
N ILE A 65 10.79 5.44 -11.41
CA ILE A 65 10.57 4.25 -12.25
C ILE A 65 11.64 3.18 -12.09
N VAL A 66 12.91 3.58 -12.06
CA VAL A 66 14.04 2.65 -11.85
C VAL A 66 14.00 1.95 -10.50
N LEU A 67 13.37 2.56 -9.48
CA LEU A 67 13.18 1.92 -8.17
C LEU A 67 11.96 1.01 -8.20
N ALA A 68 10.89 1.40 -8.89
CA ALA A 68 9.68 0.60 -9.05
C ALA A 68 9.97 -0.72 -9.79
N GLU A 69 10.76 -0.68 -10.87
CA GLU A 69 11.21 -1.87 -11.59
C GLU A 69 12.03 -2.80 -10.69
N LYS A 70 12.95 -2.25 -9.87
CA LYS A 70 13.71 -3.07 -8.91
C LYS A 70 12.82 -3.69 -7.83
N VAL A 71 11.80 -2.97 -7.37
CA VAL A 71 10.83 -3.52 -6.42
C VAL A 71 10.00 -4.62 -7.07
N HIS A 72 9.56 -4.43 -8.32
CA HIS A 72 8.91 -5.47 -9.12
C HIS A 72 9.78 -6.74 -9.16
N ASP A 73 11.05 -6.61 -9.52
CA ASP A 73 11.96 -7.76 -9.64
C ASP A 73 12.21 -8.46 -8.29
N LEU A 74 12.22 -7.72 -7.18
CA LEU A 74 12.36 -8.29 -5.84
C LEU A 74 11.12 -9.11 -5.42
N LEU A 75 9.93 -8.72 -5.87
CA LEU A 75 8.69 -9.42 -5.56
C LEU A 75 8.41 -10.56 -6.55
N LEU A 76 9.01 -10.52 -7.74
CA LEU A 76 8.82 -11.51 -8.79
C LEU A 76 9.21 -12.91 -8.30
N GLY A 77 8.29 -13.86 -8.44
CA GLY A 77 8.48 -15.25 -8.01
C GLY A 77 8.24 -15.50 -6.52
N LEU A 78 8.02 -14.46 -5.70
CA LEU A 78 7.60 -14.64 -4.31
C LEU A 78 6.14 -15.12 -4.26
N ARG A 79 5.88 -16.12 -3.41
CA ARG A 79 4.53 -16.64 -3.17
C ARG A 79 3.63 -15.51 -2.64
N GLY A 80 2.47 -15.34 -3.28
CA GLY A 80 1.48 -14.33 -2.88
C GLY A 80 1.61 -12.99 -3.61
N PHE A 81 2.52 -12.86 -4.57
CA PHE A 81 2.68 -11.65 -5.40
C PHE A 81 2.53 -11.97 -6.90
N PRO A 82 1.40 -12.53 -7.37
CA PRO A 82 1.20 -12.80 -8.79
C PRO A 82 0.92 -11.52 -9.59
N ASP A 83 1.01 -11.63 -10.91
CA ASP A 83 0.59 -10.60 -11.87
C ASP A 83 1.15 -9.21 -11.57
N LEU A 84 2.44 -9.14 -11.23
CA LEU A 84 3.13 -7.89 -10.91
C LEU A 84 3.12 -6.92 -12.11
N ARG A 85 2.86 -5.65 -11.83
CA ARG A 85 2.77 -4.58 -12.82
C ARG A 85 3.40 -3.31 -12.27
N VAL A 86 4.13 -2.58 -13.13
CA VAL A 86 4.59 -1.22 -12.83
C VAL A 86 3.75 -0.25 -13.66
N LEU A 87 3.07 0.68 -12.98
CA LEU A 87 2.13 1.62 -13.60
C LEU A 87 2.41 3.05 -13.16
N PRO A 88 2.15 4.06 -14.00
CA PRO A 88 2.12 5.44 -13.54
C PRO A 88 1.10 5.63 -12.42
N SER A 89 1.46 6.39 -11.40
CA SER A 89 0.51 6.77 -10.34
C SER A 89 -0.64 7.59 -10.93
N PRO A 90 -1.91 7.31 -10.55
CA PRO A 90 -3.05 8.10 -10.99
C PRO A 90 -3.12 9.48 -10.31
N TYR A 91 -2.28 9.74 -9.30
CA TYR A 91 -2.24 11.02 -8.58
C TYR A 91 -1.21 11.98 -9.20
N ARG A 92 -1.54 13.28 -9.23
CA ARG A 92 -0.79 14.33 -9.95
C ARG A 92 0.68 14.51 -9.54
N SER A 93 1.12 13.93 -8.42
CA SER A 93 2.52 13.91 -7.98
C SER A 93 3.25 12.67 -8.51
N GLY A 94 3.45 12.63 -9.82
CA GLY A 94 4.53 11.96 -10.59
C GLY A 94 5.27 10.72 -10.06
N GLY A 95 4.61 9.78 -9.38
CA GLY A 95 5.22 8.51 -8.95
C GLY A 95 4.87 7.33 -9.86
N GLN A 96 5.42 6.17 -9.52
CA GLN A 96 5.03 4.86 -10.04
C GLN A 96 4.33 4.05 -8.95
N VAL A 97 3.56 3.06 -9.37
CA VAL A 97 2.90 2.09 -8.49
C VAL A 97 3.30 0.70 -8.94
N VAL A 98 3.83 -0.09 -8.02
CA VAL A 98 4.00 -1.53 -8.19
C VAL A 98 2.73 -2.19 -7.68
N GLU A 99 1.93 -2.77 -8.57
CA GLU A 99 0.71 -3.52 -8.23
C GLU A 99 0.93 -5.02 -8.37
N TRP A 100 0.20 -5.81 -7.58
CA TRP A 100 0.14 -7.27 -7.71
C TRP A 100 -1.29 -7.78 -7.47
N GLY A 101 -1.56 -8.99 -7.94
CA GLY A 101 -2.87 -9.63 -7.87
C GLY A 101 -3.88 -9.06 -8.88
N ALA A 102 -5.15 -9.16 -8.54
CA ALA A 102 -6.25 -8.66 -9.36
C ALA A 102 -6.21 -7.13 -9.52
N ARG A 103 -7.05 -6.58 -10.41
CA ARG A 103 -7.19 -5.14 -10.60
C ARG A 103 -8.16 -4.57 -9.55
N PRO A 104 -7.81 -3.49 -8.83
CA PRO A 104 -8.72 -2.89 -7.88
C PRO A 104 -9.93 -2.29 -8.61
N PRO A 105 -11.08 -2.12 -7.92
CA PRO A 105 -12.23 -1.38 -8.47
C PRO A 105 -11.81 -0.01 -8.99
N SER A 106 -12.25 0.35 -10.20
CA SER A 106 -11.85 1.57 -10.90
C SER A 106 -12.52 2.84 -10.37
N SER A 107 -13.64 2.70 -9.65
CA SER A 107 -14.34 3.83 -9.04
C SER A 107 -13.54 4.36 -7.85
N PRO A 108 -13.04 5.61 -7.92
CA PRO A 108 -12.27 6.20 -6.82
C PRO A 108 -13.15 6.57 -5.61
N HIS A 109 -14.48 6.50 -5.74
CA HIS A 109 -15.44 6.90 -4.70
C HIS A 109 -15.96 5.74 -3.83
N ASP A 110 -15.60 4.49 -4.16
CA ASP A 110 -16.00 3.33 -3.37
C ASP A 110 -14.87 2.84 -2.46
N ASP A 111 -14.61 3.64 -1.42
CA ASP A 111 -13.58 3.34 -0.41
C ASP A 111 -13.82 2.01 0.32
N ALA A 112 -15.09 1.62 0.50
CA ALA A 112 -15.45 0.36 1.14
C ALA A 112 -15.11 -0.84 0.26
N ALA A 113 -15.53 -0.84 -1.02
CA ALA A 113 -15.18 -1.91 -1.95
C ALA A 113 -13.66 -2.02 -2.14
N ARG A 114 -12.95 -0.89 -2.24
CA ARG A 114 -11.48 -0.90 -2.30
C ARG A 114 -10.85 -1.47 -1.03
N SER A 115 -11.38 -1.13 0.14
CA SER A 115 -10.86 -1.66 1.41
C SER A 115 -11.09 -3.17 1.53
N ARG A 116 -12.26 -3.68 1.12
CA ARG A 116 -12.52 -5.13 1.04
C ARG A 116 -11.59 -5.82 0.06
N PHE A 117 -11.37 -5.22 -1.11
CA PHE A 117 -10.43 -5.72 -2.11
C PHE A 117 -9.01 -5.89 -1.55
N TYR A 118 -8.55 -4.95 -0.72
CA TYR A 118 -7.27 -5.03 -0.01
C TYR A 118 -7.32 -5.89 1.27
N GLY A 119 -8.42 -6.59 1.52
CA GLY A 119 -8.56 -7.54 2.63
C GLY A 119 -8.62 -6.88 4.02
N TYR A 120 -9.10 -5.65 4.11
CA TYR A 120 -9.34 -5.01 5.41
C TYR A 120 -10.57 -5.62 6.10
N SER A 121 -10.54 -5.68 7.43
CA SER A 121 -11.65 -6.11 8.26
C SER A 121 -12.80 -5.11 8.18
N GLU A 122 -14.05 -5.58 8.32
CA GLU A 122 -15.22 -4.70 8.28
C GLU A 122 -15.14 -3.61 9.36
N ALA A 123 -14.66 -3.94 10.57
CA ALA A 123 -14.43 -2.95 11.63
C ALA A 123 -13.43 -1.84 11.22
N ALA A 124 -12.37 -2.18 10.46
CA ALA A 124 -11.43 -1.20 9.94
C ALA A 124 -12.07 -0.32 8.85
N ILE A 125 -12.94 -0.91 8.01
CA ILE A 125 -13.68 -0.21 6.96
C ILE A 125 -14.64 0.80 7.57
N GLU A 126 -15.45 0.38 8.54
CA GLU A 126 -16.39 1.23 9.26
C GLU A 126 -15.69 2.41 9.92
N ARG A 127 -14.60 2.14 10.67
CA ARG A 127 -13.79 3.20 11.29
C ARG A 127 -13.25 4.21 10.28
N ARG A 128 -12.84 3.75 9.10
CA ARG A 128 -12.34 4.65 8.05
C ARG A 128 -13.46 5.53 7.48
N ALA A 129 -14.65 4.96 7.28
CA ALA A 129 -15.83 5.70 6.85
C ALA A 129 -16.23 6.78 7.87
N GLU A 130 -16.21 6.47 9.17
CA GLU A 130 -16.46 7.45 10.24
C GLU A 130 -15.46 8.62 10.21
N LEU A 131 -14.16 8.32 10.04
CA LEU A 131 -13.11 9.35 9.97
C LEU A 131 -13.27 10.24 8.73
N ALA A 132 -13.65 9.66 7.59
CA ALA A 132 -13.91 10.42 6.36
C ALA A 132 -15.11 11.37 6.51
N ALA A 133 -16.20 10.89 7.14
CA ALA A 133 -17.37 11.72 7.45
C ALA A 133 -17.01 12.90 8.37
N ARG A 134 -16.20 12.67 9.41
CA ARG A 134 -15.71 13.73 10.31
C ARG A 134 -14.85 14.77 9.62
N ARG A 135 -13.99 14.36 8.69
CA ARG A 135 -13.16 15.30 7.90
C ARG A 135 -14.01 16.19 7.00
N SER A 136 -15.07 15.61 6.42
CA SER A 136 -15.99 16.34 5.55
C SER A 136 -16.86 17.34 6.31
N SER A 137 -17.24 17.01 7.56
CA SER A 137 -18.03 17.90 8.43
C SER A 137 -17.20 19.00 9.12
N SER A 138 -15.87 18.85 9.19
CA SER A 138 -14.96 19.81 9.84
C SER A 138 -14.54 20.99 8.94
N THR A 139 -15.19 21.21 7.80
CA THR A 139 -14.90 22.35 6.92
C THR A 139 -15.31 23.66 7.61
N VAL A 140 -14.33 24.39 8.14
CA VAL A 140 -14.47 25.73 8.74
C VAL A 140 -15.13 26.68 7.72
N PRO A 141 -16.20 27.44 8.09
CA PRO A 141 -16.75 28.44 7.19
C PRO A 141 -15.72 29.53 6.94
N GLN A 142 -15.32 29.71 5.67
CA GLN A 142 -14.52 30.87 5.25
C GLN A 142 -15.29 32.15 5.61
N ARG A 143 -14.76 32.93 6.56
CA ARG A 143 -15.18 34.32 6.74
C ARG A 143 -14.67 35.13 5.56
N SER A 144 -15.58 35.59 4.70
CA SER A 144 -15.29 36.57 3.66
C SER A 144 -14.79 37.88 4.30
N PRO A 145 -13.68 38.48 3.81
CA PRO A 145 -13.31 39.83 4.21
C PRO A 145 -14.30 40.81 3.59
N ARG A 146 -14.78 41.76 4.40
CA ARG A 146 -15.54 42.94 3.95
C ARG A 146 -14.59 44.00 3.41
#